data_AF-A0A8C6B1I6-F1
#
_entry.id   AF-A0A8C6B1I6-F1
#
_cell.length_a   1.000
_cell.length_b   1.000
_cell.length_c   1.000
_cell.angle_alpha   90.00
_cell.angle_beta   90.00
_cell.angle_gamma   90.00
#
_symmetry.space_group_name_H-M   'P 1'
#
loop_
_entity.id
_entity.type
_entity.pdbx_description
1 polymer ?
#
loop_
_entity_poly.entity_id
_entity_poly.type
_entity_poly.pdbx_seq_one_letter_code
_entity_poly.pdbx_strand_id
1 'polypeptide(L)'
;MIDAMKKEQIFWVSVCLLLSCASAPLNAVPEEGEEHTNITDAELPPLKLVHSFCALKADDGPCKAMIKRFFFNIHTQQCEEFIYGGCEGNQNRFESLEECKEKCTRDYPKKTRRTKTTLQKEKPDFCFLEEDAGICRGYITRYFYNNQSKQCERFKYGGCLGNLNNFESLEECKDTCEDTLNDFQVDDYRTQLDAVNNDSLTPQPTKVPSFFEFYGPSWCLSPADRGLCQANESRFYYNSIIGKCRPFKYSGCGGNENNFTSKKACLKTCKKGFIQRISKGGLIKTKRKRKKQPVKIVYEEIFVKKI
;
A
#
# COMPACT_ATOMS: atom_id res chain seq x y z
N MET A 1 -82.35 -6.54 45.67
CA MET A 1 -81.16 -7.12 46.33
C MET A 1 -80.43 -7.98 45.31
N ILE A 2 -79.10 -7.83 45.23
CA ILE A 2 -78.16 -8.58 44.36
C ILE A 2 -78.19 -8.08 42.90
N ASP A 3 -77.80 -6.85 42.61
CA ASP A 3 -76.49 -6.20 42.79
C ASP A 3 -75.47 -6.55 41.69
N ALA A 4 -75.12 -5.50 40.95
CA ALA A 4 -74.24 -5.47 39.80
C ALA A 4 -72.79 -5.38 40.30
N MET A 5 -72.15 -6.52 40.58
CA MET A 5 -70.73 -6.57 40.95
C MET A 5 -70.05 -7.86 40.47
N LYS A 6 -70.14 -8.20 39.18
CA LYS A 6 -69.52 -9.42 38.62
C LYS A 6 -68.71 -9.19 37.34
N LYS A 7 -67.93 -8.11 37.31
CA LYS A 7 -66.89 -7.93 36.26
C LYS A 7 -65.50 -7.51 36.76
N GLU A 8 -65.33 -7.20 38.05
CA GLU A 8 -63.99 -6.92 38.61
C GLU A 8 -63.37 -8.09 39.38
N GLN A 9 -64.10 -9.19 39.62
CA GLN A 9 -63.58 -10.34 40.35
C GLN A 9 -62.98 -11.46 39.48
N ILE A 10 -62.89 -11.27 38.16
CA ILE A 10 -62.20 -12.22 37.26
C ILE A 10 -60.80 -11.71 36.89
N PHE A 11 -60.53 -10.41 37.04
CA PHE A 11 -59.21 -9.84 36.71
C PHE A 11 -58.17 -9.98 37.84
N TRP A 12 -58.58 -10.27 39.07
CA TRP A 12 -57.65 -10.47 40.19
C TRP A 12 -57.32 -11.95 40.47
N VAL A 13 -58.21 -12.89 40.13
CA VAL A 13 -57.95 -14.33 40.31
C VAL A 13 -56.93 -14.87 39.27
N SER A 14 -56.87 -14.25 38.09
CA SER A 14 -55.85 -14.59 37.08
C SER A 14 -54.47 -13.98 37.37
N VAL A 15 -54.40 -12.97 38.25
CA VAL A 15 -53.14 -12.37 38.72
C VAL A 15 -52.63 -13.07 39.99
N CYS A 16 -53.50 -13.66 40.80
CA CYS A 16 -53.11 -14.45 41.98
C CYS A 16 -52.64 -15.89 41.66
N LEU A 17 -52.98 -16.46 40.50
CA LEU A 17 -52.43 -17.75 40.05
C LEU A 17 -51.00 -17.62 39.47
N LEU A 18 -50.50 -16.40 39.24
CA LEU A 18 -49.13 -16.11 38.80
C LEU A 18 -48.20 -15.65 39.93
N LEU A 19 -48.68 -15.54 41.18
CA LEU A 19 -47.89 -14.99 42.31
C LEU A 19 -47.84 -15.91 43.55
N SER A 20 -48.15 -17.20 43.43
CA SER A 20 -47.94 -18.14 44.54
C SER A 20 -47.57 -19.53 44.06
N CYS A 21 -46.31 -19.67 43.66
CA CYS A 21 -45.57 -20.92 43.76
C CYS A 21 -44.15 -20.58 44.24
N ALA A 22 -43.98 -20.65 45.56
CA ALA A 22 -42.75 -20.89 46.30
C ALA A 22 -41.43 -20.42 45.67
N SER A 23 -40.95 -19.25 46.12
CA SER A 23 -39.52 -18.98 46.16
C SER A 23 -38.88 -19.90 47.20
N ALA A 24 -38.49 -21.11 46.79
CA ALA A 24 -37.39 -21.79 47.45
C ALA A 24 -36.14 -20.93 47.22
N PRO A 25 -35.34 -20.61 48.27
CA PRO A 25 -34.03 -20.05 48.02
C PRO A 25 -33.25 -21.15 47.30
N LEU A 26 -32.96 -20.96 46.01
CA LEU A 26 -31.86 -21.68 45.40
C LEU A 26 -30.64 -21.28 46.22
N ASN A 27 -30.13 -22.22 47.00
CA ASN A 27 -28.78 -22.18 47.49
C ASN A 27 -27.89 -22.07 46.25
N ALA A 28 -27.52 -20.85 45.89
CA ALA A 28 -26.37 -20.61 45.05
C ALA A 28 -25.21 -21.23 45.81
N VAL A 29 -24.72 -22.36 45.31
CA VAL A 29 -23.36 -22.80 45.58
C VAL A 29 -22.48 -21.57 45.33
N PRO A 30 -21.74 -21.06 46.32
CA PRO A 30 -20.69 -20.11 46.02
C PRO A 30 -19.75 -20.86 45.08
N GLU A 31 -19.77 -20.52 43.79
CA GLU A 31 -18.65 -20.89 42.94
C GLU A 31 -17.42 -20.29 43.61
N GLU A 32 -16.46 -21.19 43.80
CA GLU A 32 -15.29 -21.00 44.61
C GLU A 32 -14.61 -19.70 44.23
N GLY A 33 -14.16 -18.99 45.27
CA GLY A 33 -13.63 -17.65 45.14
C GLY A 33 -12.68 -17.55 43.96
N GLU A 34 -12.84 -16.48 43.18
CA GLU A 34 -11.70 -15.90 42.51
C GLU A 34 -10.67 -15.65 43.61
N GLU A 35 -9.72 -16.58 43.73
CA GLU A 35 -8.48 -16.33 44.40
C GLU A 35 -7.87 -15.18 43.62
N HIS A 36 -8.08 -13.96 44.13
CA HIS A 36 -7.18 -12.84 43.93
C HIS A 36 -5.82 -13.27 44.48
N THR A 37 -5.18 -14.19 43.75
CA THR A 37 -3.74 -14.23 43.69
C THR A 37 -3.36 -12.83 43.25
N ASN A 38 -2.67 -12.12 44.15
CA ASN A 38 -1.95 -10.92 43.81
C ASN A 38 -0.90 -11.34 42.78
N ILE A 39 -1.32 -11.50 41.53
CA ILE A 39 -0.44 -11.59 40.39
C ILE A 39 0.10 -10.18 40.31
N THR A 40 1.29 -10.00 40.90
CA THR A 40 2.20 -8.94 40.49
C THR A 40 2.11 -8.87 38.98
N ASP A 41 1.52 -7.78 38.48
CA ASP A 41 1.52 -7.42 37.07
C ASP A 41 2.98 -7.38 36.63
N ALA A 42 3.50 -8.53 36.25
CA ALA A 42 4.68 -8.64 35.45
C ALA A 42 4.26 -8.00 34.15
N GLU A 43 4.50 -6.70 34.03
CA GLU A 43 4.19 -5.86 32.90
C GLU A 43 4.69 -6.59 31.66
N LEU A 44 3.77 -7.32 31.00
CA LEU A 44 4.09 -8.07 29.81
C LEU A 44 4.59 -7.02 28.83
N PRO A 45 5.81 -7.18 28.29
CA PRO A 45 6.39 -6.17 27.44
C PRO A 45 5.39 -5.87 26.31
N PRO A 46 5.13 -4.58 26.01
CA PRO A 46 4.10 -4.21 25.06
C PRO A 46 4.33 -4.94 23.73
N LEU A 47 3.34 -5.72 23.31
CA LEU A 47 3.42 -6.55 22.11
C LEU A 47 3.69 -5.68 20.88
N LYS A 48 4.96 -5.62 20.44
CA LYS A 48 5.36 -4.93 19.21
C LYS A 48 5.15 -5.86 18.01
N LEU A 49 3.90 -6.00 17.60
CA LEU A 49 3.53 -6.76 16.41
C LEU A 49 4.14 -6.13 15.15
N VAL A 50 4.44 -6.98 14.16
CA VAL A 50 4.94 -6.54 12.85
C VAL A 50 3.83 -5.81 12.08
N HIS A 51 2.59 -6.29 12.22
CA HIS A 51 1.39 -5.69 11.65
C HIS A 51 0.25 -5.69 12.67
N SER A 52 -0.57 -4.65 12.68
CA SER A 52 -1.68 -4.51 13.62
C SER A 52 -2.77 -5.56 13.43
N PHE A 53 -2.98 -6.02 12.19
CA PHE A 53 -3.99 -7.03 11.91
C PHE A 53 -3.72 -8.35 12.64
N CYS A 54 -2.48 -8.64 13.00
CA CYS A 54 -2.14 -9.81 13.81
C CYS A 54 -2.82 -9.79 15.19
N ALA A 55 -3.31 -8.63 15.65
CA ALA A 55 -4.07 -8.52 16.89
C ALA A 55 -5.58 -8.78 16.76
N LEU A 56 -6.09 -8.95 15.54
CA LEU A 56 -7.50 -9.20 15.32
C LEU A 56 -7.87 -10.63 15.74
N LYS A 57 -9.09 -10.85 16.21
CA LYS A 57 -9.57 -12.21 16.50
C LYS A 57 -9.74 -13.02 15.21
N ALA A 58 -9.67 -14.35 15.30
CA ALA A 58 -10.18 -15.21 14.23
C ALA A 58 -11.63 -14.82 13.89
N ASP A 59 -11.94 -14.73 12.61
CA ASP A 59 -13.26 -14.34 12.11
C ASP A 59 -13.67 -15.31 11.00
N ASP A 60 -14.62 -16.17 11.34
CA ASP A 60 -15.21 -17.19 10.48
C ASP A 60 -16.09 -16.57 9.38
N GLY A 61 -16.58 -15.35 9.58
CA GLY A 61 -17.50 -14.69 8.66
C GLY A 61 -18.87 -15.36 8.59
N PRO A 62 -19.82 -14.81 7.82
CA PRO A 62 -21.22 -15.27 7.81
C PRO A 62 -21.46 -16.52 6.96
N CYS A 63 -20.50 -16.92 6.13
CA CYS A 63 -20.61 -18.10 5.28
C CYS A 63 -20.34 -19.40 6.05
N LYS A 64 -20.79 -20.54 5.53
CA LYS A 64 -20.77 -21.85 6.26
C LYS A 64 -19.84 -22.89 5.64
N ALA A 65 -18.86 -22.48 4.83
CA ALA A 65 -17.83 -23.38 4.35
C ALA A 65 -16.91 -23.81 5.51
N MET A 66 -16.29 -24.98 5.39
CA MET A 66 -15.34 -25.48 6.39
C MET A 66 -13.91 -25.37 5.85
N ILE A 67 -13.41 -24.14 5.70
CA ILE A 67 -12.09 -23.89 5.11
C ILE A 67 -11.06 -23.73 6.22
N LYS A 68 -10.15 -24.69 6.37
CA LYS A 68 -9.04 -24.56 7.33
C LYS A 68 -8.15 -23.38 6.96
N ARG A 69 -7.89 -22.50 7.92
CA ARG A 69 -7.00 -21.34 7.82
C ARG A 69 -6.24 -21.18 9.14
N PHE A 70 -5.24 -20.31 9.13
CA PHE A 70 -4.45 -19.98 10.33
C PHE A 70 -4.66 -18.53 10.73
N PHE A 71 -4.61 -18.22 12.02
CA PHE A 71 -4.61 -16.86 12.55
C PHE A 71 -3.58 -16.75 13.68
N PHE A 72 -3.07 -15.54 13.93
CA PHE A 72 -2.21 -15.27 15.07
C PHE A 72 -3.07 -15.01 16.31
N ASN A 73 -2.95 -15.87 17.32
CA ASN A 73 -3.62 -15.69 18.60
C ASN A 73 -2.70 -14.88 19.53
N ILE A 74 -3.11 -13.67 19.87
CA ILE A 74 -2.33 -12.77 20.73
C ILE A 74 -2.18 -13.27 22.16
N HIS A 75 -3.13 -14.08 22.66
CA HIS A 75 -3.12 -14.55 24.04
C HIS A 75 -2.08 -15.66 24.21
N THR A 76 -1.98 -16.56 23.24
CA THR A 76 -0.97 -17.64 23.21
C THR A 76 0.33 -17.21 22.53
N GLN A 77 0.30 -16.07 21.82
CA GLN A 77 1.36 -15.57 20.95
C GLN A 77 1.78 -16.58 19.86
N GLN A 78 0.82 -17.39 19.40
CA GLN A 78 1.06 -18.48 18.44
C GLN A 78 0.12 -18.40 17.25
N CYS A 79 0.56 -18.96 16.13
CA CYS A 79 -0.31 -19.17 14.98
C CYS A 79 -1.10 -20.47 15.16
N GLU A 80 -2.42 -20.36 15.14
CA GLU A 80 -3.36 -21.44 15.44
C GLU A 80 -4.31 -21.67 14.25
N GLU A 81 -4.83 -22.89 14.12
CA GLU A 81 -5.83 -23.24 13.10
C GLU A 81 -7.22 -22.76 13.51
N PHE A 82 -8.00 -22.29 12.53
CA PHE A 82 -9.44 -22.05 12.70
C PHE A 82 -10.20 -22.38 11.40
N ILE A 83 -11.53 -22.45 11.52
CA ILE A 83 -12.42 -22.69 10.37
C ILE A 83 -12.91 -21.35 9.84
N TYR A 84 -12.58 -21.05 8.59
CA TYR A 84 -13.10 -19.92 7.85
C TYR A 84 -14.33 -20.32 7.04
N GLY A 85 -15.42 -19.57 7.23
CA GLY A 85 -16.71 -19.75 6.59
C GLY A 85 -16.73 -19.53 5.08
N GLY A 86 -15.69 -18.91 4.51
CA GLY A 86 -15.53 -18.75 3.06
C GLY A 86 -15.90 -17.39 2.50
N CYS A 87 -16.40 -16.46 3.30
CA CYS A 87 -16.59 -15.06 2.91
C CYS A 87 -16.34 -14.09 4.08
N GLU A 88 -16.09 -12.82 3.74
CA GLU A 88 -15.78 -11.74 4.70
C GLU A 88 -14.57 -12.06 5.59
N GLY A 89 -14.72 -11.91 6.90
CA GLY A 89 -13.64 -12.04 7.87
C GLY A 89 -12.71 -10.83 7.91
N ASN A 90 -11.53 -11.04 8.47
CA ASN A 90 -10.50 -10.00 8.59
C ASN A 90 -9.12 -10.46 8.06
N GLN A 91 -8.12 -9.59 8.20
CA GLN A 91 -6.76 -9.80 7.68
C GLN A 91 -5.92 -10.81 8.49
N ASN A 92 -6.32 -11.18 9.71
CA ASN A 92 -5.66 -12.22 10.51
C ASN A 92 -6.07 -13.62 10.05
N ARG A 93 -5.82 -13.92 8.77
CA ARG A 93 -6.22 -15.19 8.13
C ARG A 93 -5.23 -15.57 7.05
N PHE A 94 -4.52 -16.66 7.27
CA PHE A 94 -3.43 -17.14 6.42
C PHE A 94 -3.71 -18.53 5.88
N GLU A 95 -3.13 -18.86 4.72
CA GLU A 95 -3.29 -20.16 4.08
C GLU A 95 -2.48 -21.24 4.75
N SER A 96 -1.31 -20.88 5.30
CA SER A 96 -0.43 -21.81 5.99
C SER A 96 0.08 -21.25 7.31
N LEU A 97 0.52 -22.17 8.17
CA LEU A 97 1.15 -21.86 9.44
C LEU A 97 2.42 -21.02 9.24
N GLU A 98 3.18 -21.30 8.18
CA GLU A 98 4.41 -20.58 7.83
C GLU A 98 4.11 -19.14 7.43
N GLU A 99 3.09 -18.90 6.60
CA GLU A 99 2.69 -17.55 6.21
C GLU A 99 2.29 -16.71 7.43
N CYS A 100 1.52 -17.32 8.36
CA CYS A 100 1.13 -16.66 9.61
C CYS A 100 2.36 -16.28 10.43
N LYS A 101 3.29 -17.22 10.64
CA LYS A 101 4.49 -16.98 11.45
C LYS A 101 5.39 -15.92 10.80
N GLU A 102 5.56 -15.95 9.49
CA GLU A 102 6.35 -14.95 8.76
C GLU A 102 5.77 -13.53 8.91
N LYS A 103 4.44 -13.40 8.91
CA LYS A 103 3.77 -12.09 8.98
C LYS A 103 3.58 -11.56 10.39
N CYS A 104 3.41 -12.43 11.39
CA CYS A 104 3.01 -12.04 12.74
C CYS A 104 4.04 -12.37 13.84
N THR A 105 5.02 -13.24 13.59
CA THR A 105 6.04 -13.60 14.58
C THR A 105 7.37 -12.93 14.25
N ARG A 106 7.88 -12.10 15.16
CA ARG A 106 9.13 -11.33 14.94
C ARG A 106 10.35 -12.22 14.70
N ASP A 107 10.44 -13.34 15.41
CA ASP A 107 11.62 -14.21 15.41
C ASP A 107 11.54 -15.32 14.34
N TYR A 108 10.52 -15.30 13.47
CA TYR A 108 10.42 -16.32 12.44
C TYR A 108 11.53 -16.10 11.40
N PRO A 109 12.38 -17.13 11.14
CA PRO A 109 13.51 -16.98 10.24
C PRO A 109 13.01 -16.76 8.81
N LYS A 110 13.04 -15.51 8.34
CA LYS A 110 12.73 -15.17 6.95
C LYS A 110 13.76 -15.86 6.07
N LYS A 111 13.31 -16.77 5.19
CA LYS A 111 14.14 -17.37 4.13
C LYS A 111 14.39 -16.33 3.03
N THR A 112 15.01 -15.21 3.36
CA THR A 112 15.48 -14.26 2.36
C THR A 112 16.56 -14.95 1.55
N ARG A 113 16.34 -15.09 0.23
CA ARG A 113 17.43 -15.26 -0.73
C ARG A 113 18.33 -14.03 -0.59
N ARG A 114 19.36 -14.13 0.25
CA ARG A 114 20.42 -13.13 0.35
C ARG A 114 21.15 -13.09 -0.99
N THR A 115 20.73 -12.22 -1.91
CA THR A 115 21.68 -11.64 -2.85
C THR A 115 22.61 -10.76 -2.03
N LYS A 116 23.70 -11.36 -1.55
CA LYS A 116 24.80 -10.67 -0.89
C LYS A 116 25.44 -9.78 -1.96
N THR A 117 25.01 -8.52 -2.02
CA THR A 117 25.61 -7.52 -2.91
C THR A 117 25.90 -6.28 -2.07
N THR A 118 27.19 -6.16 -1.71
CA THR A 118 27.94 -4.92 -1.42
C THR A 118 27.28 -3.83 -0.58
N LEU A 119 27.76 -3.72 0.66
CA LEU A 119 28.04 -2.50 1.44
C LEU A 119 27.48 -1.18 0.87
N GLN A 120 26.17 -1.02 0.92
CA GLN A 120 25.49 0.27 0.95
C GLN A 120 24.53 0.19 2.14
N LYS A 121 24.38 1.29 2.87
CA LYS A 121 23.50 1.38 4.03
C LYS A 121 22.05 1.33 3.51
N GLU A 122 21.58 0.13 3.19
CA GLU A 122 20.21 -0.08 2.73
C GLU A 122 19.26 0.28 3.88
N LYS A 123 18.26 1.10 3.57
CA LYS A 123 17.23 1.52 4.53
C LYS A 123 16.56 0.30 5.19
N PRO A 124 16.11 0.41 6.45
CA PRO A 124 15.52 -0.71 7.17
C PRO A 124 14.35 -1.38 6.43
N ASP A 125 14.19 -2.69 6.59
CA ASP A 125 13.10 -3.48 6.00
C ASP A 125 11.71 -2.89 6.29
N PHE A 126 11.53 -2.29 7.48
CA PHE A 126 10.24 -1.70 7.84
C PHE A 126 9.88 -0.48 7.00
N CYS A 127 10.84 0.22 6.40
CA CYS A 127 10.55 1.32 5.47
C CYS A 127 9.81 0.84 4.21
N PHE A 128 9.74 -0.46 3.96
CA PHE A 128 9.01 -1.04 2.83
C PHE A 128 7.60 -1.52 3.22
N LEU A 129 7.21 -1.41 4.49
CA LEU A 129 5.85 -1.72 4.93
C LEU A 129 4.87 -0.61 4.51
N GLU A 130 3.61 -0.96 4.29
CA GLU A 130 2.55 0.01 4.04
C GLU A 130 2.18 0.76 5.32
N GLU A 131 1.45 1.86 5.22
CA GLU A 131 0.90 2.55 6.39
C GLU A 131 -0.08 1.65 7.16
N ASP A 132 -0.01 1.69 8.49
CA ASP A 132 -0.89 0.89 9.34
C ASP A 132 -1.50 1.75 10.44
N ALA A 133 -2.77 2.11 10.25
CA ALA A 133 -3.54 2.93 11.18
C ALA A 133 -3.74 2.24 12.54
N GLY A 134 -3.57 0.93 12.65
CA GLY A 134 -3.89 0.18 13.85
C GLY A 134 -5.39 0.03 14.10
N ILE A 135 -5.72 -0.66 15.20
CA ILE A 135 -7.12 -0.96 15.56
C ILE A 135 -7.81 0.19 16.33
N CYS A 136 -7.02 1.06 16.97
CA CYS A 136 -7.56 2.17 17.73
C CYS A 136 -8.16 3.25 16.83
N ARG A 137 -9.10 4.02 17.37
CA ARG A 137 -9.90 5.01 16.62
C ARG A 137 -9.42 6.46 16.79
N GLY A 138 -8.19 6.65 17.26
CA GLY A 138 -7.55 7.96 17.35
C GLY A 138 -7.38 8.64 15.98
N TYR A 139 -7.16 9.94 16.02
CA TYR A 139 -6.91 10.79 14.85
C TYR A 139 -5.55 11.47 15.00
N ILE A 140 -4.49 10.66 15.12
CA ILE A 140 -3.14 11.15 15.36
C ILE A 140 -2.42 11.24 14.01
N THR A 141 -1.91 12.43 13.67
CA THR A 141 -1.10 12.59 12.45
C THR A 141 0.27 11.99 12.68
N ARG A 142 0.67 11.06 11.80
CA ARG A 142 1.99 10.42 11.78
C ARG A 142 2.52 10.39 10.36
N TYR A 143 3.77 10.00 10.19
CA TYR A 143 4.42 9.91 8.89
C TYR A 143 4.86 8.48 8.61
N PHE A 144 4.83 8.08 7.36
CA PHE A 144 5.34 6.79 6.91
C PHE A 144 6.09 6.99 5.59
N TYR A 145 7.06 6.14 5.32
CA TYR A 145 7.73 6.13 4.03
C TYR A 145 6.87 5.38 3.02
N ASN A 146 6.38 6.08 2.01
CA ASN A 146 5.62 5.48 0.94
C ASN A 146 6.58 4.92 -0.13
N ASN A 147 6.66 3.60 -0.22
CA ASN A 147 7.56 2.93 -1.17
C ASN A 147 7.17 3.15 -2.65
N GLN A 148 5.94 3.58 -2.93
CA GLN A 148 5.47 3.91 -4.27
C GLN A 148 5.93 5.30 -4.71
N SER A 149 5.79 6.31 -3.84
CA SER A 149 6.21 7.69 -4.13
C SER A 149 7.67 7.97 -3.79
N LYS A 150 8.32 7.06 -3.06
CA LYS A 150 9.68 7.18 -2.50
C LYS A 150 9.85 8.36 -1.56
N GLN A 151 8.77 8.75 -0.88
CA GLN A 151 8.73 9.93 -0.03
C GLN A 151 8.02 9.61 1.29
N CYS A 152 8.37 10.37 2.31
CA CYS A 152 7.63 10.39 3.56
C CYS A 152 6.31 11.16 3.43
N GLU A 153 5.21 10.47 3.71
CA GLU A 153 3.84 10.99 3.61
C GLU A 153 3.14 10.93 4.96
N ARG A 154 2.19 11.85 5.19
CA ARG A 154 1.38 11.85 6.41
C ARG A 154 0.23 10.84 6.29
N PHE A 155 -0.06 10.13 7.37
CA PHE A 155 -1.23 9.26 7.49
C PHE A 155 -1.91 9.44 8.85
N LYS A 156 -3.14 8.93 8.96
CA LYS A 156 -3.92 8.96 10.20
C LYS A 156 -3.66 7.68 11.00
N TYR A 157 -2.91 7.81 12.09
CA TYR A 157 -2.67 6.73 13.05
C TYR A 157 -3.73 6.71 14.15
N GLY A 158 -4.22 5.50 14.45
CA GLY A 158 -5.26 5.22 15.42
C GLY A 158 -4.82 5.32 16.88
N GLY A 159 -3.51 5.35 17.16
CA GLY A 159 -2.95 5.53 18.51
C GLY A 159 -2.58 4.26 19.25
N CYS A 160 -2.79 3.08 18.66
CA CYS A 160 -2.25 1.84 19.19
C CYS A 160 -1.95 0.84 18.07
N LEU A 161 -1.04 -0.10 18.35
CA LEU A 161 -0.54 -1.08 17.38
C LEU A 161 0.06 -0.37 16.15
N GLY A 162 -0.21 -0.87 14.95
CA GLY A 162 0.42 -0.42 13.72
C GLY A 162 1.64 -1.27 13.39
N ASN A 163 2.47 -0.75 12.49
CA ASN A 163 3.77 -1.32 12.17
C ASN A 163 4.88 -0.29 12.41
N LEU A 164 6.12 -0.68 12.10
CA LEU A 164 7.32 0.13 12.34
C LEU A 164 7.51 1.27 11.33
N ASN A 165 6.76 1.31 10.22
CA ASN A 165 6.77 2.45 9.28
C ASN A 165 5.84 3.56 9.79
N ASN A 166 6.14 4.11 10.97
CA ASN A 166 5.30 5.06 11.68
C ASN A 166 6.17 6.00 12.51
N PHE A 167 6.32 7.23 12.03
CA PHE A 167 7.19 8.26 12.57
C PHE A 167 6.37 9.43 13.13
N GLU A 168 6.90 10.07 14.18
CA GLU A 168 6.23 11.20 14.80
C GLU A 168 6.36 12.47 13.96
N SER A 169 7.52 12.66 13.30
CA SER A 169 7.78 13.80 12.43
C SER A 169 8.15 13.40 11.00
N LEU A 170 8.01 14.36 10.07
CA LEU A 170 8.40 14.18 8.68
C LEU A 170 9.91 13.98 8.58
N GLU A 171 10.67 14.74 9.35
CA GLU A 171 12.13 14.72 9.39
C GLU A 171 12.66 13.36 9.85
N GLU A 172 12.08 12.81 10.93
CA GLU A 172 12.42 11.48 11.44
C GLU A 172 12.22 10.39 10.37
N CYS A 173 11.09 10.46 9.64
CA CYS A 173 10.82 9.54 8.54
C CYS A 173 11.88 9.66 7.43
N LYS A 174 12.22 10.90 7.04
CA LYS A 174 13.19 11.15 5.97
C LYS A 174 14.57 10.65 6.34
N ASP A 175 15.04 11.01 7.53
CA ASP A 175 16.35 10.63 8.03
C ASP A 175 16.48 9.10 8.17
N THR A 176 15.38 8.41 8.43
CA THR A 176 15.35 6.94 8.60
C THR A 176 15.21 6.18 7.28
N CYS A 177 14.36 6.65 6.37
CA CYS A 177 13.88 5.86 5.22
C CYS A 177 14.10 6.50 3.84
N GLU A 178 14.35 7.81 3.75
CA GLU A 178 14.77 8.44 2.50
C GLU A 178 16.28 8.28 2.32
N ASP A 179 16.70 7.97 1.10
CA ASP A 179 18.13 7.81 0.81
C ASP A 179 18.80 9.20 0.88
N THR A 180 19.86 9.33 1.67
CA THR A 180 20.74 10.50 1.68
C THR A 180 21.64 10.52 0.44
N LEU A 181 21.06 10.48 -0.75
CA LEU A 181 21.77 10.66 -2.02
C LEU A 181 21.47 12.03 -2.60
N ASN A 182 21.74 13.06 -1.79
CA ASN A 182 22.24 14.33 -2.28
C ASN A 182 23.46 14.68 -1.44
N ASP A 183 24.57 14.90 -2.14
CA ASP A 183 25.84 15.44 -1.63
C ASP A 183 26.91 14.46 -1.13
N PHE A 184 27.49 13.66 -2.03
CA PHE A 184 28.94 13.55 -2.01
C PHE A 184 29.50 14.70 -2.86
N GLN A 185 29.74 15.84 -2.20
CA GLN A 185 30.74 16.80 -2.64
C GLN A 185 32.05 16.03 -2.86
N VAL A 186 32.53 15.99 -4.09
CA VAL A 186 33.97 15.90 -4.33
C VAL A 186 34.45 17.34 -4.48
N ASP A 187 34.53 18.03 -3.35
CA ASP A 187 35.29 19.28 -3.26
C ASP A 187 36.69 18.97 -2.72
N ASP A 188 37.66 19.43 -3.51
CA ASP A 188 38.98 19.90 -3.13
C ASP A 188 40.06 18.91 -2.65
N TYR A 189 40.86 18.45 -3.61
CA TYR A 189 42.30 18.35 -3.42
C TYR A 189 43.02 19.12 -4.54
N ARG A 190 43.07 20.45 -4.40
CA ARG A 190 44.11 21.25 -5.05
C ARG A 190 45.34 21.34 -4.15
N THR A 191 46.32 20.45 -4.38
CA THR A 191 47.72 20.75 -4.07
C THR A 191 48.62 20.30 -5.21
N GLN A 192 49.08 21.31 -5.95
CA GLN A 192 50.37 21.46 -6.63
C GLN A 192 50.78 20.43 -7.69
N LEU A 193 50.72 20.92 -8.94
CA LEU A 193 51.69 20.63 -9.98
C LEU A 193 53.11 20.87 -9.42
N ASP A 194 53.94 19.85 -9.45
CA ASP A 194 55.32 19.97 -9.90
C ASP A 194 55.73 18.68 -10.62
N ALA A 195 56.53 18.88 -11.66
CA ALA A 195 56.75 18.00 -12.79
C ALA A 195 57.46 16.68 -12.45
N VAL A 196 57.29 15.68 -13.33
CA VAL A 196 58.36 15.03 -14.13
C VAL A 196 57.95 13.61 -14.57
N ASN A 197 58.03 13.41 -15.89
CA ASN A 197 58.23 12.17 -16.67
C ASN A 197 57.14 11.11 -16.84
N ASN A 198 56.54 11.15 -18.05
CA ASN A 198 56.34 10.07 -19.02
C ASN A 198 56.64 8.63 -18.55
N ASP A 199 55.60 7.78 -18.53
CA ASP A 199 55.59 6.64 -19.44
C ASP A 199 54.16 6.29 -19.86
N SER A 200 54.05 5.91 -21.12
CA SER A 200 52.86 5.58 -21.89
C SER A 200 52.15 4.35 -21.32
N LEU A 201 50.82 4.38 -21.27
CA LEU A 201 49.91 3.28 -21.61
C LEU A 201 48.47 3.80 -21.56
N THR A 202 47.90 4.08 -22.74
CA THR A 202 46.49 4.49 -22.94
C THR A 202 45.51 3.36 -22.64
N PRO A 203 44.35 3.66 -22.02
CA PRO A 203 43.07 3.15 -22.54
C PRO A 203 42.06 4.28 -22.82
N GLN A 204 41.29 4.11 -23.90
CA GLN A 204 40.26 5.03 -24.41
C GLN A 204 39.11 5.33 -23.41
N PRO A 205 38.45 6.50 -23.51
CA PRO A 205 37.29 6.83 -22.71
C PRO A 205 36.01 6.17 -23.27
N THR A 206 35.44 5.24 -22.51
CA THR A 206 34.06 4.78 -22.70
C THR A 206 33.09 5.85 -22.18
N LYS A 207 32.25 6.35 -23.10
CA LYS A 207 31.14 7.28 -22.81
C LYS A 207 30.17 6.66 -21.81
N VAL A 208 30.01 7.28 -20.64
CA VAL A 208 28.92 6.99 -19.70
C VAL A 208 27.71 7.90 -20.03
N PRO A 209 26.47 7.40 -20.03
CA PRO A 209 25.32 8.14 -20.57
C PRO A 209 24.75 9.17 -19.58
N SER A 210 24.41 10.35 -20.11
CA SER A 210 23.59 11.40 -19.50
C SER A 210 22.29 10.84 -18.90
N PHE A 211 22.10 11.11 -17.61
CA PHE A 211 20.83 10.94 -16.89
C PHE A 211 19.81 11.97 -17.42
N PHE A 212 18.62 11.50 -17.82
CA PHE A 212 17.55 12.27 -18.44
C PHE A 212 16.63 12.89 -17.37
N GLU A 213 16.56 14.21 -17.32
CA GLU A 213 15.61 14.95 -16.49
C GLU A 213 14.27 15.11 -17.22
N PHE A 214 13.16 14.74 -16.57
CA PHE A 214 11.81 14.74 -17.15
C PHE A 214 11.12 16.09 -16.97
N TYR A 215 10.86 16.81 -18.06
CA TYR A 215 10.21 18.14 -18.07
C TYR A 215 8.69 18.05 -18.36
N GLY A 216 7.98 17.15 -17.68
CA GLY A 216 6.52 16.98 -17.85
C GLY A 216 5.75 17.25 -16.55
N PRO A 217 4.42 17.38 -16.61
CA PRO A 217 3.61 17.49 -15.40
C PRO A 217 3.85 16.29 -14.48
N SER A 218 4.12 16.53 -13.19
CA SER A 218 4.46 15.48 -12.22
C SER A 218 3.41 14.38 -12.15
N TRP A 219 2.14 14.73 -12.30
CA TRP A 219 1.01 13.78 -12.32
C TRP A 219 1.03 12.81 -13.50
N CYS A 220 1.80 13.06 -14.56
CA CYS A 220 2.04 12.04 -15.60
C CYS A 220 2.82 10.82 -15.06
N LEU A 221 3.48 10.96 -13.90
CA LEU A 221 4.22 9.88 -13.25
C LEU A 221 3.34 9.05 -12.31
N SER A 222 2.13 9.53 -11.96
CA SER A 222 1.19 8.82 -11.11
C SER A 222 0.71 7.51 -11.76
N PRO A 223 0.41 6.45 -11.00
CA PRO A 223 -0.09 5.19 -11.55
C PRO A 223 -1.50 5.34 -12.14
N ALA A 224 -1.96 4.35 -12.91
CA ALA A 224 -3.34 4.29 -13.36
C ALA A 224 -4.26 4.05 -12.16
N ASP A 225 -5.04 5.06 -11.76
CA ASP A 225 -5.97 4.92 -10.65
C ASP A 225 -7.39 4.65 -11.18
N ARG A 226 -7.89 3.45 -10.86
CA ARG A 226 -9.24 3.01 -11.23
C ARG A 226 -10.31 3.88 -10.57
N GLY A 227 -10.07 4.45 -9.39
CA GLY A 227 -11.05 5.16 -8.59
C GLY A 227 -12.04 4.22 -7.88
N LEU A 228 -13.01 4.82 -7.19
CA LEU A 228 -13.84 4.16 -6.17
C LEU A 228 -15.26 3.76 -6.65
N CYS A 229 -15.63 4.12 -7.87
CA CYS A 229 -16.96 3.83 -8.42
C CYS A 229 -17.03 2.43 -9.06
N GLN A 230 -18.11 2.13 -9.80
CA GLN A 230 -18.36 0.79 -10.37
C GLN A 230 -18.41 0.76 -11.91
N ALA A 231 -18.24 1.89 -12.61
CA ALA A 231 -18.22 1.88 -14.06
C ALA A 231 -16.95 1.21 -14.62
N ASN A 232 -16.93 0.90 -15.92
CA ASN A 232 -15.78 0.28 -16.59
C ASN A 232 -15.41 1.05 -17.85
N GLU A 233 -15.19 2.36 -17.71
CA GLU A 233 -14.88 3.24 -18.82
C GLU A 233 -13.44 3.05 -19.30
N SER A 234 -13.24 2.95 -20.62
CA SER A 234 -11.90 2.81 -21.19
C SER A 234 -11.18 4.16 -21.23
N ARG A 235 -10.19 4.34 -20.37
CA ARG A 235 -9.33 5.54 -20.31
C ARG A 235 -7.88 5.18 -20.61
N PHE A 236 -7.02 6.18 -20.70
CA PHE A 236 -5.58 6.03 -20.92
C PHE A 236 -4.80 6.69 -19.81
N TYR A 237 -3.68 6.10 -19.39
CA TYR A 237 -2.72 6.70 -18.48
C TYR A 237 -1.32 6.64 -19.11
N TYR A 238 -0.43 7.54 -18.72
CA TYR A 238 0.97 7.53 -19.12
C TYR A 238 1.77 6.63 -18.18
N ASN A 239 2.38 5.59 -18.72
CA ASN A 239 3.34 4.77 -17.99
C ASN A 239 4.73 5.38 -18.22
N SER A 240 5.28 6.02 -17.18
CA SER A 240 6.59 6.69 -17.20
C SER A 240 7.76 5.72 -17.37
N ILE A 241 7.66 4.52 -16.79
CA ILE A 241 8.67 3.45 -16.88
C ILE A 241 8.88 3.03 -18.35
N ILE A 242 7.79 2.88 -19.11
CA ILE A 242 7.82 2.43 -20.51
C ILE A 242 7.80 3.62 -21.49
N GLY A 243 7.56 4.84 -21.00
CA GLY A 243 7.40 6.05 -21.82
C GLY A 243 6.20 6.00 -22.78
N LYS A 244 5.11 5.31 -22.41
CA LYS A 244 3.96 5.04 -23.30
C LYS A 244 2.61 5.22 -22.61
N CYS A 245 1.64 5.75 -23.35
CA CYS A 245 0.24 5.78 -22.94
C CYS A 245 -0.44 4.42 -23.15
N ARG A 246 -0.98 3.83 -22.07
CA ARG A 246 -1.66 2.52 -22.06
C ARG A 246 -3.13 2.68 -21.63
N PRO A 247 -4.04 1.83 -22.12
CA PRO A 247 -5.43 1.85 -21.68
C PRO A 247 -5.59 1.22 -20.28
N PHE A 248 -6.59 1.69 -19.52
CA PHE A 248 -7.03 1.10 -18.26
C PHE A 248 -8.55 1.29 -18.08
N LYS A 249 -9.14 0.58 -17.09
CA LYS A 249 -10.57 0.68 -16.76
C LYS A 249 -10.76 1.67 -15.63
N TYR A 250 -11.41 2.79 -15.91
CA TYR A 250 -11.76 3.81 -14.92
C TYR A 250 -13.18 3.61 -14.41
N SER A 251 -13.34 3.77 -13.10
CA SER A 251 -14.58 3.51 -12.37
C SER A 251 -15.65 4.59 -12.53
N GLY A 252 -15.29 5.76 -13.06
CA GLY A 252 -16.21 6.89 -13.27
C GLY A 252 -16.14 7.98 -12.19
N CYS A 253 -15.47 7.75 -11.06
CA CYS A 253 -15.22 8.79 -10.05
C CYS A 253 -13.91 8.58 -9.30
N GLY A 254 -13.41 9.62 -8.63
CA GLY A 254 -12.11 9.61 -7.97
C GLY A 254 -10.97 9.52 -8.98
N GLY A 255 -9.88 8.85 -8.63
CA GLY A 255 -8.71 8.72 -9.50
C GLY A 255 -7.71 9.86 -9.31
N ASN A 256 -6.66 9.83 -10.13
CA ASN A 256 -5.70 10.92 -10.29
C ASN A 256 -5.73 11.51 -11.71
N GLU A 257 -4.96 12.58 -11.94
CA GLU A 257 -4.96 13.33 -13.20
C GLU A 257 -4.36 12.54 -14.36
N ASN A 258 -3.62 11.45 -14.14
CA ASN A 258 -3.08 10.57 -15.19
C ASN A 258 -4.16 9.71 -15.86
N ASN A 259 -5.25 10.34 -16.26
CA ASN A 259 -6.47 9.73 -16.75
C ASN A 259 -7.00 10.53 -17.94
N PHE A 260 -6.80 9.99 -19.14
CA PHE A 260 -7.12 10.64 -20.40
C PHE A 260 -8.19 9.86 -21.15
N THR A 261 -9.15 10.58 -21.73
CA THR A 261 -10.20 9.99 -22.59
C THR A 261 -9.65 9.44 -23.91
N SER A 262 -8.44 9.85 -24.33
CA SER A 262 -7.82 9.34 -25.55
C SER A 262 -6.31 9.20 -25.43
N LYS A 263 -5.75 8.21 -26.14
CA LYS A 263 -4.30 7.99 -26.27
C LYS A 263 -3.58 9.24 -26.78
N LYS A 264 -4.19 9.98 -27.72
CA LYS A 264 -3.62 11.21 -28.30
C LYS A 264 -3.49 12.33 -27.26
N ALA A 265 -4.50 12.50 -26.39
CA ALA A 265 -4.44 13.48 -25.31
C ALA A 265 -3.33 13.12 -24.31
N CYS A 266 -3.26 11.86 -23.89
CA CYS A 266 -2.20 11.36 -23.01
C CYS A 266 -0.80 11.63 -23.58
N LEU A 267 -0.57 11.31 -24.85
CA LEU A 267 0.74 11.54 -25.49
C LEU A 267 1.05 13.03 -25.60
N LYS A 268 0.07 13.87 -25.94
CA LYS A 268 0.28 15.31 -26.05
C LYS A 268 0.71 15.93 -24.72
N THR A 269 0.11 15.48 -23.62
CA THR A 269 0.35 16.01 -22.27
C THR A 269 1.62 15.45 -21.65
N CYS A 270 1.81 14.12 -21.69
CA CYS A 270 2.87 13.46 -20.93
C CYS A 270 4.10 13.07 -21.74
N LYS A 271 4.01 12.91 -23.07
CA LYS A 271 5.17 12.53 -23.91
C LYS A 271 6.10 13.71 -24.23
N LYS A 272 5.65 14.95 -24.00
CA LYS A 272 6.46 16.16 -24.25
C LYS A 272 7.55 16.42 -23.21
N GLY A 273 7.58 15.68 -22.10
CA GLY A 273 8.65 15.75 -21.08
C GLY A 273 10.01 15.19 -21.54
N PHE A 274 10.16 14.85 -22.82
CA PHE A 274 11.43 14.47 -23.44
C PHE A 274 11.61 15.30 -24.72
N ILE A 275 12.76 15.99 -24.79
CA ILE A 275 13.32 16.79 -25.91
C ILE A 275 13.05 18.31 -25.85
N GLN A 276 13.98 19.06 -25.25
CA GLN A 276 14.56 20.25 -25.88
C GLN A 276 16.08 20.25 -25.71
N ARG A 277 16.80 20.10 -26.84
CA ARG A 277 18.20 20.55 -26.91
C ARG A 277 18.17 22.07 -26.85
N ILE A 278 18.72 22.65 -25.79
CA ILE A 278 19.08 24.06 -25.77
C ILE A 278 20.33 24.20 -26.65
N SER A 279 20.16 24.41 -27.96
CA SER A 279 21.19 25.06 -28.75
C SER A 279 20.95 26.56 -28.66
N LYS A 280 21.71 27.25 -27.80
CA LYS A 280 21.91 28.70 -27.93
C LYS A 280 22.52 28.97 -29.32
N GLY A 281 21.98 29.94 -30.04
CA GLY A 281 22.52 30.42 -31.31
C GLY A 281 21.44 30.51 -32.39
N GLY A 282 20.89 31.71 -32.57
CA GLY A 282 19.69 31.93 -33.36
C GLY A 282 19.83 31.72 -34.86
N LEU A 283 18.67 31.55 -35.51
CA LEU A 283 18.37 32.23 -36.75
C LEU A 283 16.85 32.21 -36.95
N ILE A 284 16.27 33.39 -37.11
CA ILE A 284 14.88 33.58 -37.55
C ILE A 284 14.73 32.85 -38.89
N LYS A 285 13.87 31.82 -38.95
CA LYS A 285 13.39 31.29 -40.23
C LYS A 285 11.87 31.26 -40.26
N THR A 286 11.39 32.05 -41.19
CA THR A 286 10.03 32.48 -41.46
C THR A 286 9.11 31.33 -41.88
N LYS A 287 7.83 31.49 -41.56
CA LYS A 287 6.73 30.66 -42.05
C LYS A 287 6.75 30.59 -43.58
N ARG A 288 6.77 29.39 -44.16
CA ARG A 288 6.32 29.15 -45.54
C ARG A 288 5.30 28.03 -45.58
N LYS A 289 4.02 28.40 -45.73
CA LYS A 289 2.97 27.54 -46.29
C LYS A 289 3.33 27.28 -47.76
N ARG A 290 3.30 26.03 -48.22
CA ARG A 290 3.08 25.74 -49.64
C ARG A 290 2.21 24.49 -49.82
N LYS A 291 1.30 24.61 -50.80
CA LYS A 291 0.11 23.83 -51.11
C LYS A 291 0.44 22.42 -51.63
N LYS A 292 -0.52 21.49 -51.45
CA LYS A 292 -0.61 20.19 -52.14
C LYS A 292 -0.68 20.38 -53.67
N GLN A 293 -0.13 19.41 -54.40
CA GLN A 293 -0.65 18.96 -55.70
C GLN A 293 -0.58 17.41 -55.74
N PRO A 294 -1.62 16.72 -56.23
CA PRO A 294 -1.55 15.30 -56.56
C PRO A 294 -1.21 15.13 -58.04
N VAL A 295 -0.33 14.19 -58.37
CA VAL A 295 -0.19 13.68 -59.75
C VAL A 295 -0.16 12.15 -59.67
N LYS A 296 -0.81 11.54 -60.65
CA LYS A 296 -1.32 10.18 -60.70
C LYS A 296 -0.70 9.48 -61.92
N ILE A 297 -0.72 8.14 -61.90
CA ILE A 297 -0.61 7.16 -63.00
C ILE A 297 0.79 7.01 -63.67
N VAL A 298 1.30 5.86 -64.16
CA VAL A 298 0.79 4.50 -64.49
C VAL A 298 1.98 3.50 -64.39
N TYR A 299 1.72 2.22 -64.14
CA TYR A 299 2.69 1.11 -64.30
C TYR A 299 2.48 0.39 -65.63
N GLU A 300 3.55 -0.12 -66.25
CA GLU A 300 3.46 -1.22 -67.22
C GLU A 300 4.40 -2.38 -66.86
N GLU A 301 3.96 -3.56 -67.28
CA GLU A 301 4.14 -4.88 -66.68
C GLU A 301 5.39 -5.62 -67.17
N ILE A 302 5.87 -6.59 -66.37
CA ILE A 302 6.66 -7.71 -66.89
C ILE A 302 6.10 -9.02 -66.32
N PHE A 303 5.56 -9.84 -67.22
CA PHE A 303 5.13 -11.23 -67.00
C PHE A 303 6.33 -12.17 -66.92
N VAL A 304 6.27 -13.18 -66.06
CA VAL A 304 6.74 -14.53 -66.40
C VAL A 304 5.84 -15.58 -65.74
N LYS A 305 5.25 -16.46 -66.56
CA LYS A 305 4.49 -17.66 -66.17
C LYS A 305 5.41 -18.76 -65.64
N LYS A 306 4.94 -19.46 -64.60
CA LYS A 306 5.45 -20.75 -64.14
C LYS A 306 5.02 -21.88 -65.09
N ILE A 307 5.87 -22.91 -65.19
CA ILE A 307 5.47 -24.28 -65.58
C ILE A 307 5.04 -25.00 -64.31
#